data_AF-R6LTR3-F1
#
_entry.id   AF-R6LTR3-F1
#
_cell.length_a   1.000
_cell.length_b   1.000
_cell.length_c   1.000
_cell.angle_alpha   90.00
_cell.angle_beta   90.00
_cell.angle_gamma   90.00
#
_symmetry.space_group_name_H-M   'P 1'
#
loop_
_entity.id
_entity.type
_entity.pdbx_description
1 polymer ?
#
loop_
_entity_poly.entity_id
_entity_poly.type
_entity_poly.pdbx_seq_one_letter_code
_entity_poly.pdbx_strand_id
1 'polypeptide(L)' 'MTATQFYNFHRSLFDNWEYGEIKKVWTDAAGNTCIKYSSGKWWHYNVDSQGNVIFW' A
#
# COMPACT_ATOMS: atom_id res chain seq x y z
N MET A 1 -6.17 -6.96 5.77
CA MET A 1 -5.91 -7.07 4.31
C MET A 1 -4.46 -7.47 4.09
N THR A 2 -4.13 -8.10 2.97
CA THR A 2 -2.76 -8.41 2.58
C THR A 2 -2.12 -7.25 1.81
N ALA A 3 -0.80 -7.22 1.72
CA ALA A 3 -0.08 -6.21 0.92
C ALA A 3 -0.52 -6.19 -0.55
N THR A 4 -0.81 -7.36 -1.13
CA THR A 4 -1.31 -7.45 -2.52
C THR A 4 -2.69 -6.83 -2.67
N GLN A 5 -3.57 -6.97 -1.68
CA GLN A 5 -4.89 -6.33 -1.71
C GLN A 5 -4.77 -4.81 -1.62
N PHE A 6 -3.90 -4.30 -0.75
CA PHE A 6 -3.60 -2.87 -0.65
C PHE A 6 -3.00 -2.30 -1.94
N TYR A 7 -2.04 -3.02 -2.53
CA TYR A 7 -1.45 -2.67 -3.81
C TYR A 7 -2.50 -2.62 -4.92
N ASN A 8 -3.32 -3.64 -5.07
CA ASN A 8 -4.33 -3.70 -6.12
C ASN A 8 -5.36 -2.58 -5.99
N PHE A 9 -5.82 -2.30 -4.76
CA PHE A 9 -6.72 -1.18 -4.50
C PHE A 9 -6.06 0.15 -4.84
N HIS A 10 -4.88 0.44 -4.29
CA HIS A 10 -4.18 1.70 -4.57
C HIS A 10 -3.92 1.85 -6.07
N ARG A 11 -3.44 0.80 -6.74
CA ARG A 11 -3.23 0.78 -8.19
C ARG A 11 -4.50 1.07 -8.98
N SER A 12 -5.66 0.57 -8.54
CA SER A 12 -6.93 0.81 -9.24
C SER A 12 -7.40 2.26 -9.22
N LEU A 13 -6.84 3.11 -8.36
CA LEU A 13 -7.17 4.55 -8.29
C LEU A 13 -6.41 5.40 -9.31
N PHE A 14 -5.47 4.82 -10.05
CA PHE A 14 -4.62 5.52 -11.00
C PHE A 14 -4.66 4.82 -12.36
N ASP A 15 -4.99 5.57 -13.41
CA ASP A 15 -4.96 5.06 -14.79
C ASP A 15 -3.52 4.69 -15.22
N ASN A 16 -2.53 5.43 -14.74
CA ASN A 16 -1.11 5.15 -14.97
C ASN A 16 -0.38 4.90 -13.64
N TRP A 17 0.05 3.67 -13.43
CA TRP A 17 0.75 3.27 -12.20
C TRP A 17 2.27 3.37 -12.37
N GLU A 18 2.86 4.40 -11.78
CA GLU A 18 4.30 4.71 -11.94
C GLU A 18 5.19 4.09 -10.85
N TYR A 19 4.61 3.55 -9.78
CA TYR A 19 5.40 3.04 -8.66
C TYR A 19 6.04 1.68 -8.95
N GLY A 20 5.44 0.92 -9.88
CA GLY A 20 5.86 -0.43 -10.27
C GLY A 20 5.48 -1.50 -9.24
N GLU A 21 6.21 -2.61 -9.24
CA GLU A 21 5.87 -3.81 -8.45
C GLU A 21 6.28 -3.69 -6.97
N ILE A 22 5.65 -4.50 -6.12
CA ILE A 22 6.03 -4.63 -4.70
C ILE A 22 7.46 -5.17 -4.59
N LYS A 23 8.32 -4.49 -3.82
CA LYS A 23 9.69 -4.93 -3.51
C LYS A 23 9.91 -5.33 -2.07
N LYS A 24 9.24 -4.67 -1.13
CA LYS A 24 9.34 -4.99 0.29
C LYS A 24 8.04 -4.69 0.99
N VAL A 25 7.68 -5.55 1.94
CA VAL A 25 6.54 -5.37 2.83
C VAL A 25 7.05 -5.50 4.26
N TRP A 26 6.64 -4.60 5.15
CA TRP A 26 6.88 -4.70 6.58
C TRP A 26 5.74 -4.07 7.36
N THR A 27 5.66 -4.37 8.66
CA THR A 27 4.75 -3.70 9.58
C THR A 27 5.55 -2.70 10.41
N ASP A 28 5.06 -1.48 10.53
CA ASP A 28 5.71 -0.48 11.39
C ASP A 28 5.32 -0.66 12.88
N ALA A 29 5.88 0.17 13.75
CA ALA A 29 5.60 0.13 15.18
C ALA A 29 4.15 0.49 15.55
N ALA A 30 3.42 1.18 14.66
CA ALA A 30 2.02 1.53 14.83
C ALA A 30 1.06 0.48 14.24
N GLY A 31 1.59 -0.62 13.68
CA GLY A 31 0.80 -1.69 13.09
C GLY A 31 0.37 -1.46 11.65
N ASN A 32 0.85 -0.40 10.98
CA ASN A 32 0.51 -0.15 9.58
C ASN A 32 1.29 -1.08 8.66
N THR A 33 0.64 -1.52 7.58
CA THR A 33 1.34 -2.25 6.51
C THR A 33 2.09 -1.25 5.65
N CYS A 34 3.41 -1.39 5.54
CA CYS A 34 4.24 -0.55 4.70
C CYS A 34 4.66 -1.33 3.45
N ILE A 35 4.50 -0.72 2.27
CA ILE A 35 4.89 -1.34 0.99
C ILE A 35 5.86 -0.43 0.26
N LYS A 36 7.07 -0.93 -0.01
CA LYS A 36 8.05 -0.28 -0.90
C LYS A 36 7.95 -0.87 -2.30
N TYR A 37 7.92 0.01 -3.28
CA TYR A 37 7.80 -0.34 -4.69
C TYR A 37 9.13 -0.27 -5.44
N SER A 38 9.17 -0.80 -6.67
CA SER A 38 10.38 -0.82 -7.52
C SER A 38 10.87 0.57 -7.91
N SER A 39 9.99 1.57 -7.96
CA SER A 39 10.35 2.98 -8.11
C SER A 39 11.17 3.55 -6.95
N GLY A 40 11.25 2.83 -5.81
CA GLY A 40 11.89 3.30 -4.58
C GLY A 40 10.96 4.05 -3.63
N LYS A 41 9.79 4.50 -4.11
CA LYS A 41 8.72 5.06 -3.27
C LYS A 41 8.07 3.99 -2.40
N TRP A 42 7.51 4.40 -1.26
CA TRP A 42 6.82 3.53 -0.33
C TRP A 42 5.67 4.27 0.35
N TRP A 43 4.70 3.50 0.83
CA TRP A 43 3.46 4.02 1.40
C TRP A 43 3.05 3.19 2.62
N HIS A 44 2.36 3.83 3.55
CA HIS A 44 1.65 3.14 4.63
C HIS A 44 0.24 2.79 4.17
N TYR A 45 -0.28 1.70 4.71
CA TYR A 45 -1.62 1.21 4.46
C TYR A 45 -2.26 0.78 5.77
N ASN A 46 -3.51 1.20 5.94
CA ASN A 46 -4.37 0.75 7.03
C ASN A 46 -5.81 0.64 6.54
N VAL A 47 -6.66 0.04 7.36
CA VAL A 47 -8.10 -0.02 7.17
C VAL A 47 -8.73 0.72 8.35
N ASP A 48 -9.53 1.74 8.06
CA ASP A 48 -10.24 2.47 9.10
C ASP A 48 -11.36 1.62 9.75
N SER A 49 -12.00 2.17 10.78
CA SER A 49 -13.09 1.48 11.49
C SER A 49 -14.34 1.21 10.64
N GLN A 50 -14.47 1.86 9.48
CA GLN A 50 -15.57 1.70 8.54
C GLN A 50 -15.23 0.71 7.41
N GLY A 51 -14.00 0.19 7.38
CA GLY A 51 -13.54 -0.74 6.36
C GLY A 51 -12.92 -0.06 5.13
N ASN A 52 -12.69 1.25 5.16
CA ASN A 52 -12.06 1.97 4.04
C ASN A 52 -10.54 1.78 4.09
N VAL A 53 -9.94 1.57 2.92
CA VAL A 53 -8.49 1.56 2.78
C VAL A 53 -7.96 2.99 2.78
N ILE A 54 -7.05 3.28 3.71
CA ILE A 54 -6.33 4.54 3.80
C ILE A 54 -4.84 4.31 3.51
N PHE A 55 -4.23 5.23 2.76
CA PHE A 55 -2.80 5.18 2.45
C PHE A 55 -2.19 6.58 2.39
N TRP A 56 -0.93 6.70 2.80
CA TRP A 56 -0.16 7.95 2.87
C TRP A 56 1.36 7.72 2.83
#